data_AF-A0A7S1A3R0-F1
#
_entry.id   AF-A0A7S1A3R0-F1
#
_cell.length_a   1.000
_cell.length_b   1.000
_cell.length_c   1.000
_cell.angle_alpha   90.00
_cell.angle_beta   90.00
_cell.angle_gamma   90.00
#
_symmetry.space_group_name_H-M   'P 1'
#
loop_
_entity.id
_entity.type
_entity.pdbx_description
1 polymer ?
#
loop_
_entity_poly.entity_id
_entity_poly.type
_entity_poly.pdbx_seq_one_letter_code
_entity_poly.pdbx_strand_id
1 'polypeptide(L)'
;LLSDYDEETLLYYHQVGVRGLRFKATSLEKYDTLVAPRLNSTEFPRIAAFVKANDWHWGVQLASTARVKWAEILYILQNTTSPTTIDMFGRPDPLLGALEDNGTLAILNASRQPEPAGKIWVELGGPFRVDPRCTYSEPEAAFYTVCLPQDRVKVPRRGTGELRSLCCPPKTHNLLIELAEIYVDAVGEDFVIWGTDWPFISDVGVTIQALLDVMPLWVPNVTVREKILGLNPVRNGTVGVSPLFPLLDLPPALPSFFIAGAFFEARPDDALAFQLAVEEANDAIPMN
;
A
#
# COMPACT_ATOMS: atom_id res chain seq x y z
N LEU A 1 -33.05 6.62 4.76
CA LEU A 1 -31.64 6.96 4.53
C LEU A 1 -30.87 6.36 5.70
N LEU A 2 -30.33 5.15 5.52
CA LEU A 2 -29.51 4.49 6.54
C LEU A 2 -28.29 5.40 6.77
N SER A 3 -28.10 5.86 8.01
CA SER A 3 -26.90 6.57 8.41
C SER A 3 -25.74 5.59 8.33
N ASP A 4 -24.90 5.72 7.30
CA ASP A 4 -23.91 4.68 6.97
C ASP A 4 -22.93 4.39 8.13
N TYR A 5 -22.65 5.33 9.05
CA TYR A 5 -21.85 5.07 10.27
C TYR A 5 -22.17 6.06 11.42
N ASP A 6 -22.43 5.55 12.62
CA ASP A 6 -22.47 6.34 13.86
C ASP A 6 -21.10 6.36 14.57
N GLU A 7 -20.93 7.27 15.53
CA GLU A 7 -19.67 7.43 16.26
C GLU A 7 -19.33 6.20 17.12
N GLU A 8 -20.35 5.51 17.66
CA GLU A 8 -20.19 4.29 18.44
C GLU A 8 -19.52 3.18 17.61
N THR A 9 -19.93 3.00 16.36
CA THR A 9 -19.32 2.05 15.43
C THR A 9 -17.86 2.39 15.14
N LEU A 10 -17.54 3.66 14.90
CA LEU A 10 -16.16 4.08 14.65
C LEU A 10 -15.26 3.92 15.88
N LEU A 11 -15.79 4.18 17.07
CA LEU A 11 -15.09 3.91 18.33
C LEU A 11 -14.85 2.42 18.54
N TYR A 12 -15.83 1.57 18.23
CA TYR A 12 -15.64 0.12 18.27
C TYR A 12 -14.50 -0.32 17.31
N TYR A 13 -14.50 0.18 16.08
CA TYR A 13 -13.40 -0.07 15.12
C TYR A 13 -12.05 0.40 15.64
N HIS A 14 -12.00 1.57 16.29
CA HIS A 14 -10.79 2.04 16.95
C HIS A 14 -10.32 1.07 18.04
N GLN A 15 -11.22 0.56 18.87
CA GLN A 15 -10.89 -0.37 19.95
C GLN A 15 -10.32 -1.71 19.43
N VAL A 16 -10.81 -2.20 18.29
CA VAL A 16 -10.33 -3.46 17.69
C VAL A 16 -9.13 -3.28 16.74
N GLY A 17 -8.57 -2.07 16.64
CA GLY A 17 -7.29 -1.83 15.96
C GLY A 17 -7.37 -1.17 14.58
N VAL A 18 -8.55 -0.73 14.11
CA VAL A 18 -8.66 0.08 12.89
C VAL A 18 -8.04 1.46 13.13
N ARG A 19 -7.24 1.95 12.18
CA ARG A 19 -6.45 3.19 12.32
C ARG A 19 -6.55 4.12 11.13
N GLY A 20 -7.49 3.86 10.23
CA GLY A 20 -7.68 4.69 9.05
C GLY A 20 -8.85 4.24 8.19
N LEU A 21 -9.20 5.10 7.23
CA LEU A 21 -10.22 4.86 6.22
C LEU A 21 -9.61 5.02 4.83
N ARG A 22 -10.05 4.21 3.87
CA ARG A 22 -9.45 4.17 2.53
C ARG A 22 -10.45 4.59 1.45
N PHE A 23 -10.08 5.57 0.64
CA PHE A 23 -10.75 5.87 -0.62
C PHE A 23 -10.13 5.04 -1.73
N LYS A 24 -10.97 4.31 -2.47
CA LYS A 24 -10.53 3.44 -3.57
C LYS A 24 -11.36 3.71 -4.82
N ALA A 25 -10.67 3.97 -5.93
CA ALA A 25 -11.28 4.07 -7.24
C ALA A 25 -10.51 3.22 -8.25
N THR A 26 -11.15 2.21 -8.82
CA THR A 26 -10.53 1.35 -9.85
C THR A 26 -10.67 1.88 -11.27
N SER A 27 -11.35 3.02 -11.44
CA SER A 27 -11.50 3.76 -12.70
C SER A 27 -11.89 5.20 -12.39
N LEU A 28 -11.80 6.10 -13.38
CA LEU A 28 -12.30 7.46 -13.26
C LEU A 28 -13.80 7.50 -12.94
N GLU A 29 -14.59 6.65 -13.61
CA GLU A 29 -16.02 6.49 -13.33
C GLU A 29 -16.29 6.09 -11.87
N LYS A 30 -15.53 5.13 -11.32
CA LYS A 30 -15.67 4.76 -9.91
C LYS A 30 -15.25 5.88 -8.96
N TYR A 31 -14.29 6.72 -9.34
CA TYR A 31 -13.99 7.91 -8.56
C TYR A 31 -15.20 8.83 -8.51
N ASP A 32 -15.75 9.18 -9.67
CA ASP A 32 -16.87 10.13 -9.77
C ASP A 32 -18.16 9.60 -9.13
N THR A 33 -18.36 8.28 -9.09
CA THR A 33 -19.58 7.66 -8.53
C THR A 33 -19.47 7.23 -7.07
N LEU A 34 -18.28 6.87 -6.58
CA LEU A 34 -18.09 6.34 -5.22
C LEU A 34 -17.28 7.25 -4.31
N VAL A 35 -16.25 7.92 -4.83
CA VAL A 35 -15.32 8.71 -4.01
C VAL A 35 -15.79 10.16 -3.92
N ALA A 36 -15.96 10.84 -5.05
CA ALA A 36 -16.33 12.25 -5.08
C ALA A 36 -17.64 12.56 -4.32
N PRO A 37 -18.72 11.76 -4.44
CA PRO A 37 -19.95 12.04 -3.70
C PRO A 37 -19.77 11.90 -2.18
N ARG A 38 -18.87 11.03 -1.72
CA ARG A 38 -18.58 10.87 -0.29
C ARG A 38 -17.75 12.03 0.24
N LEU A 39 -16.73 12.48 -0.49
CA LEU A 39 -15.95 13.68 -0.15
C LEU A 39 -16.83 14.95 -0.10
N ASN A 40 -17.81 15.05 -1.00
CA ASN A 40 -18.73 16.19 -1.09
C ASN A 40 -19.97 16.06 -0.19
N SER A 41 -20.08 14.97 0.57
CA SER A 41 -21.24 14.75 1.45
C SER A 41 -21.20 15.65 2.68
N THR A 42 -22.37 15.92 3.25
CA THR A 42 -22.49 16.63 4.54
C THR A 42 -21.91 15.84 5.72
N GLU A 43 -21.69 14.53 5.55
CA GLU A 43 -21.12 13.66 6.58
C GLU A 43 -19.60 13.71 6.64
N PHE A 44 -18.93 14.05 5.53
CA PHE A 44 -17.47 14.01 5.45
C PHE A 44 -16.79 14.86 6.53
N PRO A 45 -17.21 16.10 6.84
CA PRO A 45 -16.62 16.88 7.93
C PRO A 45 -16.67 16.19 9.30
N ARG A 46 -17.77 15.46 9.59
CA ARG A 46 -17.93 14.72 10.85
C ARG A 46 -16.96 13.53 10.91
N ILE A 47 -16.84 12.76 9.83
CA ILE A 47 -15.91 11.64 9.74
C ILE A 47 -14.46 12.16 9.81
N ALA A 48 -14.14 13.26 9.12
CA ALA A 48 -12.81 13.86 9.16
C ALA A 48 -12.44 14.36 10.56
N ALA A 49 -13.39 14.92 11.30
CA ALA A 49 -13.18 15.29 12.70
C ALA A 49 -12.88 14.06 13.57
N PHE A 50 -13.58 12.94 13.37
CA PHE A 50 -13.29 11.68 14.05
C PHE A 50 -11.88 11.17 13.72
N VAL A 51 -11.52 11.14 12.42
CA VAL A 51 -10.20 10.67 11.96
C VAL A 51 -9.09 11.48 12.64
N LYS A 52 -9.23 12.81 12.66
CA LYS A 52 -8.28 13.70 13.34
C LYS A 52 -8.23 13.47 14.85
N ALA A 53 -9.38 13.37 15.51
CA ALA A 53 -9.46 13.26 16.96
C ALA A 53 -8.92 11.94 17.53
N ASN A 54 -8.80 10.91 16.68
CA ASN A 54 -8.39 9.56 17.06
C ASN A 54 -7.05 9.15 16.45
N ASP A 55 -6.27 10.11 15.93
CA ASP A 55 -4.97 9.86 15.28
C ASP A 55 -5.04 8.81 14.15
N TRP A 56 -6.15 8.80 13.40
CA TRP A 56 -6.31 7.97 12.22
C TRP A 56 -5.72 8.64 10.98
N HIS A 57 -5.56 7.86 9.92
CA HIS A 57 -5.11 8.34 8.62
C HIS A 57 -6.12 8.05 7.50
N TRP A 58 -5.96 8.76 6.40
CA TRP A 58 -6.59 8.43 5.12
C TRP A 58 -5.66 7.54 4.31
N GLY A 59 -6.19 6.50 3.67
CA GLY A 59 -5.53 5.78 2.59
C GLY A 59 -6.17 6.13 1.26
N VAL A 60 -5.38 6.22 0.19
CA VAL A 60 -5.90 6.50 -1.15
C VAL A 60 -5.31 5.55 -2.19
N GLN A 61 -6.20 4.82 -2.85
CA GLN A 61 -5.88 3.96 -4.00
C GLN A 61 -6.63 4.45 -5.24
N LEU A 62 -5.90 5.04 -6.18
CA LEU A 62 -6.44 5.39 -7.51
C LEU A 62 -5.84 4.49 -8.57
N ALA A 63 -6.67 3.90 -9.43
CA ALA A 63 -6.17 3.24 -10.64
C ALA A 63 -5.52 4.25 -11.60
N SER A 64 -4.70 3.76 -12.53
CA SER A 64 -4.02 4.60 -13.52
C SER A 64 -4.99 5.53 -14.27
N THR A 65 -6.21 5.09 -14.59
CA THR A 65 -7.21 5.95 -15.27
C THR A 65 -7.80 7.04 -14.37
N ALA A 66 -7.75 6.88 -13.05
CA ALA A 66 -8.22 7.87 -12.07
C ALA A 66 -7.10 8.78 -11.54
N ARG A 67 -5.83 8.57 -11.93
CA ARG A 67 -4.67 9.33 -11.43
C ARG A 67 -4.77 10.84 -11.61
N VAL A 68 -5.53 11.30 -12.61
CA VAL A 68 -5.83 12.72 -12.85
C VAL A 68 -6.54 13.40 -11.66
N LYS A 69 -7.10 12.61 -10.74
CA LYS A 69 -7.81 13.09 -9.55
C LYS A 69 -6.92 13.28 -8.32
N TRP A 70 -5.62 12.96 -8.39
CA TRP A 70 -4.70 13.13 -7.25
C TRP A 70 -4.70 14.55 -6.68
N ALA A 71 -4.61 15.58 -7.52
CA ALA A 71 -4.62 16.97 -7.05
C ALA A 71 -5.92 17.34 -6.30
N GLU A 72 -7.05 16.87 -6.79
CA GLU A 72 -8.38 17.12 -6.22
C GLU A 72 -8.52 16.47 -4.83
N ILE A 73 -8.26 15.16 -4.74
CA ILE A 73 -8.44 14.42 -3.48
C ILE A 73 -7.41 14.84 -2.43
N LEU A 74 -6.16 15.10 -2.80
CA LEU A 74 -5.13 15.53 -1.85
C LEU A 74 -5.43 16.91 -1.29
N TYR A 75 -5.92 17.84 -2.10
CA TYR A 75 -6.36 19.15 -1.60
C TYR A 75 -7.43 19.01 -0.50
N ILE A 76 -8.42 18.14 -0.71
CA ILE A 76 -9.49 17.91 0.27
C ILE A 76 -8.94 17.25 1.55
N LEU A 77 -8.16 16.17 1.40
CA LEU A 77 -7.69 15.40 2.55
C LEU A 77 -6.65 16.17 3.38
N GLN A 78 -5.76 16.95 2.75
CA GLN A 78 -4.79 17.77 3.49
C GLN A 78 -5.46 18.84 4.35
N ASN A 79 -6.61 19.38 3.92
CA ASN A 79 -7.41 20.31 4.73
C ASN A 79 -8.03 19.68 5.97
N THR A 80 -8.12 18.34 6.04
CA THR A 80 -8.51 17.63 7.28
C THR A 80 -7.40 17.61 8.32
N THR A 81 -6.18 18.01 7.95
CA THR A 81 -4.96 18.00 8.80
C THR A 81 -4.52 16.60 9.28
N SER A 82 -5.19 15.53 8.82
CA SER A 82 -4.84 14.14 9.15
C SER A 82 -3.87 13.57 8.11
N PRO A 83 -2.99 12.62 8.48
CA PRO A 83 -2.08 12.00 7.53
C PRO A 83 -2.81 11.30 6.37
N THR A 84 -2.20 11.31 5.19
CA THR A 84 -2.72 10.63 3.99
C THR A 84 -1.66 9.74 3.38
N THR A 85 -1.95 8.45 3.28
CA THR A 85 -1.12 7.43 2.63
C THR A 85 -1.52 7.28 1.17
N ILE A 86 -0.50 7.33 0.30
CA ILE A 86 -0.58 7.10 -1.14
C ILE A 86 -0.19 5.66 -1.42
N ASP A 87 -1.13 4.87 -1.96
CA ASP A 87 -0.89 3.45 -2.17
C ASP A 87 -0.12 3.17 -3.48
N MET A 88 0.74 2.14 -3.45
CA MET A 88 1.43 1.56 -4.62
C MET A 88 2.10 2.59 -5.55
N PHE A 89 3.03 3.40 -5.02
CA PHE A 89 3.71 4.49 -5.74
C PHE A 89 2.76 5.56 -6.32
N GLY A 90 1.48 5.58 -5.95
CA GLY A 90 0.48 6.46 -6.56
C GLY A 90 0.02 6.04 -7.96
N ARG A 91 0.46 4.86 -8.43
CA ARG A 91 0.11 4.26 -9.74
C ARG A 91 0.27 5.23 -10.92
N PRO A 92 1.50 5.76 -11.14
CA PRO A 92 1.80 6.63 -12.28
C PRO A 92 1.60 5.89 -13.60
N ASP A 93 1.56 6.63 -14.71
CA ASP A 93 1.64 6.02 -16.04
C ASP A 93 3.04 5.43 -16.28
N PRO A 94 3.18 4.10 -16.49
CA PRO A 94 4.48 3.47 -16.71
C PRO A 94 5.13 3.87 -18.05
N LEU A 95 4.40 4.53 -18.94
CA LEU A 95 4.92 5.05 -20.20
C LEU A 95 5.49 6.47 -20.08
N LEU A 96 5.32 7.16 -18.95
CA LEU A 96 5.85 8.49 -18.71
C LEU A 96 7.08 8.44 -17.79
N GLY A 97 7.91 9.48 -17.85
CA GLY A 97 8.92 9.72 -16.80
C GLY A 97 8.26 10.13 -15.47
N ALA A 98 8.97 9.97 -14.36
CA ALA A 98 8.43 10.25 -13.02
C ALA A 98 7.88 11.69 -12.90
N LEU A 99 8.61 12.67 -13.44
CA LEU A 99 8.21 14.08 -13.39
C LEU A 99 7.31 14.53 -14.55
N GLU A 100 6.93 13.63 -15.45
CA GLU A 100 6.00 13.90 -16.55
C GLU A 100 4.56 13.51 -16.20
N ASP A 101 4.37 12.64 -15.20
CA ASP A 101 3.04 12.22 -14.75
C ASP A 101 2.41 13.26 -13.81
N ASN A 102 1.27 13.82 -14.23
CA ASN A 102 0.53 14.83 -13.45
C ASN A 102 0.09 14.33 -12.07
N GLY A 103 -0.16 13.03 -11.91
CA GLY A 103 -0.50 12.43 -10.62
C GLY A 103 0.69 12.46 -9.66
N THR A 104 1.87 12.09 -10.16
CA THR A 104 3.13 12.19 -9.42
C THR A 104 3.41 13.63 -9.02
N LEU A 105 3.31 14.58 -9.95
CA LEU A 105 3.49 16.00 -9.65
C LEU A 105 2.51 16.51 -8.58
N ALA A 106 1.26 16.04 -8.59
CA ALA A 106 0.28 16.39 -7.57
C ALA A 106 0.69 15.87 -6.17
N ILE A 107 1.20 14.64 -6.08
CA ILE A 107 1.71 14.06 -4.83
C ILE A 107 2.91 14.88 -4.31
N LEU A 108 3.86 15.24 -5.18
CA LEU A 108 5.02 16.04 -4.80
C LEU A 108 4.65 17.47 -4.37
N ASN A 109 3.64 18.07 -5.01
CA ASN A 109 3.15 19.38 -4.60
C ASN A 109 2.40 19.32 -3.27
N ALA A 110 1.68 18.24 -3.00
CA ALA A 110 1.03 18.00 -1.72
C ALA A 110 2.05 17.79 -0.60
N SER A 111 3.15 17.05 -0.83
CA SER A 111 4.16 16.78 0.20
C SER A 111 4.89 18.03 0.71
N ARG A 112 4.92 19.09 -0.11
CA ARG A 112 5.56 20.37 0.19
C ARG A 112 4.66 21.36 0.93
N GLN A 113 3.38 21.04 1.12
CA GLN A 113 2.48 21.95 1.82
C GLN A 113 2.92 22.16 3.28
N PRO A 114 2.98 23.41 3.76
CA PRO A 114 3.36 23.69 5.13
C PRO A 114 2.25 23.26 6.09
N GLU A 115 2.63 23.06 7.35
CA GLU A 115 1.65 22.86 8.43
C GLU A 115 0.68 24.05 8.51
N PRO A 116 -0.61 23.83 8.81
CA PRO A 116 -1.18 22.60 9.38
C PRO A 116 -1.70 21.55 8.36
N ALA A 117 -1.20 21.52 7.12
CA ALA A 117 -1.64 20.52 6.14
C ALA A 117 -1.36 19.08 6.57
N GLY A 118 -2.30 18.17 6.29
CA GLY A 118 -2.10 16.73 6.53
C GLY A 118 -0.85 16.20 5.83
N LYS A 119 -0.02 15.46 6.57
CA LYS A 119 1.23 14.89 6.04
C LYS A 119 0.97 13.81 4.99
N ILE A 120 1.74 13.85 3.91
CA ILE A 120 1.71 12.84 2.85
C ILE A 120 2.67 11.71 3.20
N TRP A 121 2.17 10.49 3.15
CA TRP A 121 2.91 9.25 3.28
C TRP A 121 2.86 8.49 1.96
N VAL A 122 3.93 7.83 1.55
CA VAL A 122 3.96 7.05 0.31
C VAL A 122 4.29 5.59 0.60
N GLU A 123 3.49 4.69 0.06
CA GLU A 123 3.74 3.25 0.06
C GLU A 123 4.54 2.85 -1.18
N LEU A 124 5.76 2.34 -0.97
CA LEU A 124 6.53 1.62 -1.98
C LEU A 124 6.07 0.17 -1.98
N GLY A 125 5.41 -0.26 -3.04
CA GLY A 125 4.82 -1.61 -3.09
C GLY A 125 3.97 -1.82 -4.34
N GLY A 126 3.47 -3.05 -4.50
CA GLY A 126 2.54 -3.42 -5.57
C GLY A 126 2.96 -2.96 -6.98
N PRO A 127 4.19 -3.22 -7.47
CA PRO A 127 4.66 -2.74 -8.78
C PRO A 127 3.80 -3.22 -9.96
N PHE A 128 3.20 -4.41 -9.82
CA PHE A 128 2.23 -4.99 -10.75
C PHE A 128 0.93 -4.18 -10.87
N ARG A 129 0.65 -3.29 -9.90
CA ARG A 129 -0.45 -2.33 -9.99
C ARG A 129 -0.10 -1.11 -10.84
N VAL A 130 1.19 -0.80 -10.99
CA VAL A 130 1.70 0.29 -11.85
C VAL A 130 1.75 -0.19 -13.30
N ASP A 131 2.42 -1.31 -13.56
CA ASP A 131 2.42 -2.01 -14.84
C ASP A 131 2.14 -3.50 -14.56
N PRO A 132 1.06 -4.10 -15.08
CA PRO A 132 0.76 -5.51 -14.90
C PRO A 132 1.89 -6.46 -15.35
N ARG A 133 2.82 -6.00 -16.20
CA ARG A 133 4.01 -6.77 -16.61
C ARG A 133 5.15 -6.72 -15.60
N CYS A 134 5.09 -5.83 -14.61
CA CYS A 134 6.09 -5.64 -13.55
C CYS A 134 5.72 -6.38 -12.27
N THR A 135 5.70 -7.71 -12.34
CA THR A 135 5.37 -8.60 -11.22
C THR A 135 6.56 -8.91 -10.32
N TYR A 136 7.79 -8.73 -10.83
CA TYR A 136 9.01 -9.30 -10.26
C TYR A 136 8.91 -10.81 -9.98
N SER A 137 8.04 -11.52 -10.69
CA SER A 137 7.98 -12.97 -10.63
C SER A 137 9.15 -13.60 -11.39
N GLU A 138 9.45 -14.86 -11.08
CA GLU A 138 10.31 -15.66 -11.97
C GLU A 138 9.61 -15.89 -13.32
N PRO A 139 10.33 -15.94 -14.45
CA PRO A 139 9.72 -16.13 -15.77
C PRO A 139 8.90 -17.41 -15.90
N GLU A 140 9.32 -18.48 -15.21
CA GLU A 140 8.65 -19.77 -15.22
C GLU A 140 7.39 -19.81 -14.35
N ALA A 141 7.31 -18.90 -13.36
CA ALA A 141 6.16 -18.76 -12.47
C ALA A 141 5.17 -17.68 -12.95
N ALA A 142 5.59 -16.80 -13.85
CA ALA A 142 4.75 -15.78 -14.45
C ALA A 142 3.77 -16.40 -15.46
N PHE A 143 2.62 -15.75 -15.68
CA PHE A 143 1.88 -16.01 -16.91
C PHE A 143 2.73 -15.63 -18.12
N TYR A 144 2.83 -16.52 -19.10
CA TYR A 144 3.66 -16.33 -20.29
C TYR A 144 3.23 -15.11 -21.14
N THR A 145 1.99 -14.65 -21.00
CA THR A 145 1.48 -13.42 -21.64
C THR A 145 1.93 -12.14 -20.94
N VAL A 146 2.48 -12.24 -19.73
CA VAL A 146 2.82 -11.11 -18.87
C VAL A 146 4.33 -10.87 -18.81
N CYS A 147 5.16 -11.90 -19.03
CA CYS A 147 6.62 -11.80 -18.95
C CYS A 147 7.35 -12.15 -20.26
N LEU A 148 7.55 -11.13 -21.11
CA LEU A 148 8.30 -11.29 -22.35
C LEU A 148 9.82 -11.31 -22.07
N PRO A 149 10.65 -11.96 -22.91
CA PRO A 149 12.10 -11.98 -22.72
C PRO A 149 12.75 -10.59 -22.58
N GLN A 150 12.24 -9.59 -23.31
CA GLN A 150 12.69 -8.20 -23.22
C GLN A 150 12.23 -7.47 -21.96
N ASP A 151 11.21 -7.99 -21.27
CA ASP A 151 10.67 -7.42 -20.02
C ASP A 151 11.39 -8.01 -18.79
N ARG A 152 12.57 -8.61 -18.94
CA ARG A 152 13.31 -9.22 -17.83
C ARG A 152 14.43 -8.30 -17.34
N VAL A 153 14.49 -8.09 -16.04
CA VAL A 153 15.53 -7.29 -15.37
C VAL A 153 16.36 -8.15 -14.41
N LYS A 154 17.61 -7.74 -14.18
CA LYS A 154 18.51 -8.43 -13.26
C LYS A 154 18.36 -7.84 -11.86
N VAL A 155 17.96 -8.68 -10.92
CA VAL A 155 17.77 -8.29 -9.51
C VAL A 155 18.67 -9.17 -8.63
N PRO A 156 19.52 -8.59 -7.77
CA PRO A 156 20.32 -9.36 -6.83
C PRO A 156 19.43 -10.11 -5.83
N ARG A 157 19.63 -11.41 -5.67
CA ARG A 157 18.97 -12.19 -4.64
C ARG A 157 19.59 -11.85 -3.28
N ARG A 158 18.75 -11.46 -2.32
CA ARG A 158 19.22 -11.16 -0.98
C ARG A 158 19.81 -12.42 -0.34
N GLY A 159 20.98 -12.28 0.28
CA GLY A 159 21.66 -13.36 1.00
C GLY A 159 22.61 -14.22 0.15
N THR A 160 22.41 -14.33 -1.16
CA THR A 160 23.33 -15.08 -2.05
C THR A 160 24.16 -14.18 -2.96
N GLY A 161 23.67 -12.99 -3.31
CA GLY A 161 24.32 -12.08 -4.25
C GLY A 161 24.19 -12.50 -5.72
N GLU A 162 23.55 -13.64 -6.00
CA GLU A 162 23.29 -14.11 -7.36
C GLU A 162 22.25 -13.23 -8.05
N LEU A 163 22.44 -12.98 -9.35
CA LEU A 163 21.48 -12.22 -10.14
C LEU A 163 20.33 -13.12 -10.61
N ARG A 164 19.11 -12.78 -10.21
CA ARG A 164 17.86 -13.36 -10.73
C ARG A 164 17.37 -12.57 -11.93
N SER A 165 16.60 -13.23 -12.80
CA SER A 165 16.05 -12.62 -14.00
C SER A 165 14.54 -12.44 -13.85
N LEU A 166 14.10 -11.36 -13.20
CA LEU A 166 12.70 -11.19 -12.81
C LEU A 166 11.90 -10.42 -13.86
N CYS A 167 10.59 -10.68 -13.90
CA CYS A 167 9.65 -10.08 -14.83
C CYS A 167 9.29 -8.64 -14.44
N CYS A 168 9.90 -7.67 -15.11
CA CYS A 168 9.49 -6.28 -15.09
C CYS A 168 10.07 -5.52 -16.29
N PRO A 169 9.26 -4.83 -17.10
CA PRO A 169 9.75 -4.02 -18.21
C PRO A 169 10.84 -3.06 -17.73
N PRO A 170 12.01 -2.97 -18.40
CA PRO A 170 13.12 -2.14 -17.95
C PRO A 170 12.73 -0.67 -17.73
N LYS A 171 11.81 -0.14 -18.55
CA LYS A 171 11.29 1.22 -18.39
C LYS A 171 10.55 1.38 -17.05
N THR A 172 9.63 0.48 -16.75
CA THR A 172 8.88 0.48 -15.48
C THR A 172 9.81 0.22 -14.29
N HIS A 173 10.75 -0.72 -14.41
CA HIS A 173 11.74 -1.00 -13.38
C HIS A 173 12.53 0.25 -12.99
N ASN A 174 13.05 0.97 -13.98
CA ASN A 174 13.81 2.21 -13.76
C ASN A 174 12.94 3.34 -13.23
N LEU A 175 11.69 3.47 -13.72
CA LEU A 175 10.72 4.43 -13.19
C LEU A 175 10.47 4.22 -11.69
N LEU A 176 10.32 2.98 -11.23
CA LEU A 176 10.08 2.69 -9.81
C LEU A 176 11.30 2.97 -8.94
N ILE A 177 12.52 2.76 -9.46
CA ILE A 177 13.76 3.17 -8.77
C ILE A 177 13.81 4.69 -8.62
N GLU A 178 13.58 5.42 -9.73
CA GLU A 178 13.57 6.88 -9.75
C GLU A 178 12.51 7.45 -8.79
N LEU A 179 11.29 6.90 -8.81
CA LEU A 179 10.21 7.34 -7.93
C LEU A 179 10.49 7.07 -6.45
N ALA A 180 11.12 5.95 -6.12
CA ALA A 180 11.49 5.66 -4.73
C ALA A 180 12.46 6.73 -4.19
N GLU A 181 13.47 7.10 -4.98
CA GLU A 181 14.41 8.18 -4.65
C GLU A 181 13.67 9.52 -4.51
N ILE A 182 12.87 9.90 -5.50
CA ILE A 182 12.09 11.14 -5.50
C ILE A 182 11.17 11.23 -4.27
N TYR A 183 10.47 10.15 -3.92
CA TYR A 183 9.56 10.17 -2.78
C TYR A 183 10.29 10.22 -1.45
N VAL A 184 11.38 9.47 -1.28
CA VAL A 184 12.21 9.56 -0.06
C VAL A 184 12.70 10.99 0.15
N ASP A 185 13.12 11.67 -0.92
CA ASP A 185 13.59 13.06 -0.85
C ASP A 185 12.44 14.06 -0.62
N ALA A 186 11.33 13.92 -1.35
CA ALA A 186 10.26 14.91 -1.39
C ALA A 186 9.27 14.81 -0.23
N VAL A 187 9.02 13.61 0.29
CA VAL A 187 8.16 13.40 1.48
C VAL A 187 8.97 13.27 2.76
N GLY A 188 10.24 12.89 2.65
CA GLY A 188 11.13 12.56 3.76
C GLY A 188 11.14 11.07 4.09
N GLU A 189 12.32 10.52 4.39
CA GLU A 189 12.53 9.09 4.72
C GLU A 189 11.63 8.54 5.83
N ASP A 190 11.13 9.41 6.69
CA ASP A 190 10.27 9.12 7.83
C ASP A 190 8.78 8.95 7.46
N PHE A 191 8.40 9.28 6.22
CA PHE A 191 7.03 9.26 5.72
C PHE A 191 6.87 8.31 4.51
N VAL A 192 7.82 7.39 4.34
CA VAL A 192 7.76 6.33 3.33
C VAL A 192 7.59 4.99 4.02
N ILE A 193 6.68 4.15 3.53
CA ILE A 193 6.42 2.81 4.04
C ILE A 193 6.52 1.79 2.91
N TRP A 194 6.66 0.51 3.26
CA TRP A 194 6.61 -0.59 2.31
C TRP A 194 5.41 -1.49 2.58
N GLY A 195 4.78 -1.98 1.52
CA GLY A 195 3.70 -2.95 1.59
C GLY A 195 3.78 -3.96 0.46
N THR A 196 3.39 -5.20 0.76
CA THR A 196 3.47 -6.30 -0.20
C THR A 196 2.36 -6.24 -1.26
N ASP A 197 1.17 -5.74 -0.89
CA ASP A 197 -0.10 -5.98 -1.59
C ASP A 197 -0.44 -7.49 -1.73
N TRP A 198 0.05 -8.33 -0.80
CA TRP A 198 -0.40 -9.73 -0.68
C TRP A 198 -1.91 -9.78 -0.37
N PRO A 199 -2.70 -10.68 -0.97
CA PRO A 199 -2.32 -11.92 -1.68
C PRO A 199 -2.08 -11.80 -3.19
N PHE A 200 -1.65 -10.63 -3.69
CA PHE A 200 -1.30 -10.43 -5.10
C PHE A 200 -2.45 -10.81 -6.04
N ILE A 201 -3.66 -10.34 -5.70
CA ILE A 201 -4.88 -10.71 -6.41
C ILE A 201 -4.70 -10.47 -7.92
N SER A 202 -4.85 -11.55 -8.71
CA SER A 202 -4.67 -11.61 -10.18
C SER A 202 -3.23 -11.67 -10.70
N ASP A 203 -2.23 -11.63 -9.84
CA ASP A 203 -0.81 -11.55 -10.22
C ASP A 203 -0.06 -12.83 -9.79
N VAL A 204 0.03 -13.79 -10.73
CA VAL A 204 0.62 -15.12 -10.48
C VAL A 204 2.14 -15.07 -10.47
N GLY A 205 2.75 -15.84 -9.57
CA GLY A 205 4.20 -15.99 -9.45
C GLY A 205 4.91 -14.88 -8.67
N VAL A 206 4.18 -13.85 -8.23
CA VAL A 206 4.70 -12.83 -7.31
C VAL A 206 5.02 -13.49 -5.97
N THR A 207 6.18 -13.18 -5.42
CA THR A 207 6.58 -13.64 -4.09
C THR A 207 7.01 -12.47 -3.23
N ILE A 208 6.75 -12.54 -1.93
CA ILE A 208 7.23 -11.54 -0.96
C ILE A 208 8.76 -11.41 -1.06
N GLN A 209 9.48 -12.52 -1.18
CA GLN A 209 10.93 -12.51 -1.30
C GLN A 209 11.42 -11.75 -2.53
N ALA A 210 10.78 -11.91 -3.70
CA ALA A 210 11.16 -11.16 -4.89
C ALA A 210 10.94 -9.65 -4.73
N LEU A 211 9.84 -9.23 -4.08
CA LEU A 211 9.62 -7.82 -3.76
C LEU A 211 10.67 -7.29 -2.78
N LEU A 212 11.07 -8.07 -1.77
CA LEU A 212 12.15 -7.74 -0.85
C LEU A 212 13.53 -7.67 -1.52
N ASP A 213 13.79 -8.52 -2.52
CA ASP A 213 15.04 -8.53 -3.29
C ASP A 213 15.23 -7.25 -4.12
N VAL A 214 14.15 -6.58 -4.51
CA VAL A 214 14.18 -5.31 -5.27
C VAL A 214 14.40 -4.09 -4.36
N MET A 215 14.08 -4.18 -3.07
CA MET A 215 14.19 -3.04 -2.14
C MET A 215 15.57 -2.37 -2.09
N PRO A 216 16.71 -3.07 -2.18
CA PRO A 216 18.02 -2.42 -2.26
C PRO A 216 18.24 -1.59 -3.53
N LEU A 217 17.46 -1.82 -4.59
CA LEU A 217 17.49 -0.99 -5.80
C LEU A 217 16.65 0.27 -5.63
N TRP A 218 15.46 0.15 -5.01
CA TRP A 218 14.59 1.30 -4.72
C TRP A 218 15.15 2.20 -3.63
N VAL A 219 15.71 1.60 -2.58
CA VAL A 219 16.24 2.32 -1.42
C VAL A 219 17.62 1.73 -1.08
N PRO A 220 18.70 2.21 -1.72
CA PRO A 220 20.04 1.66 -1.52
C PRO A 220 20.57 1.79 -0.09
N ASN A 221 20.28 2.92 0.57
CA ASN A 221 20.69 3.18 1.95
C ASN A 221 19.98 2.21 2.92
N VAL A 222 20.77 1.39 3.60
CA VAL A 222 20.26 0.36 4.52
C VAL A 222 19.48 0.93 5.70
N THR A 223 19.94 2.04 6.28
CA THR A 223 19.28 2.68 7.43
C THR A 223 17.92 3.24 7.04
N VAL A 224 17.82 3.88 5.87
CA VAL A 224 16.55 4.37 5.31
C VAL A 224 15.61 3.20 5.00
N ARG A 225 16.15 2.14 4.40
CA ARG A 225 15.38 0.94 4.05
C ARG A 225 14.82 0.22 5.29
N GLU A 226 15.56 0.15 6.38
CA GLU A 226 15.08 -0.40 7.66
C GLU A 226 13.91 0.40 8.23
N LYS A 227 13.95 1.74 8.11
CA LYS A 227 12.81 2.57 8.49
C LYS A 227 11.58 2.23 7.69
N ILE A 228 11.71 2.21 6.37
CA ILE A 228 10.61 1.99 5.41
C ILE A 228 9.99 0.59 5.56
N LEU A 229 10.82 -0.44 5.81
CA LEU A 229 10.37 -1.83 5.93
C LEU A 229 9.64 -2.15 7.24
N GLY A 230 9.73 -1.30 8.27
CA GLY A 230 9.10 -1.65 9.56
C GLY A 230 9.06 -0.58 10.64
N LEU A 231 10.03 0.34 10.75
CA LEU A 231 10.00 1.32 11.84
C LEU A 231 9.00 2.46 11.60
N ASN A 232 8.87 2.92 10.35
CA ASN A 232 7.91 3.95 9.96
C ASN A 232 6.45 3.55 10.21
N PRO A 233 5.98 2.34 9.85
CA PRO A 233 4.59 1.94 10.15
C PRO A 233 4.32 1.70 11.65
N VAL A 234 5.34 1.55 12.50
CA VAL A 234 5.22 1.16 13.93
C VAL A 234 5.33 2.36 14.89
N ARG A 235 5.14 3.60 14.42
CA ARG A 235 5.29 4.79 15.29
C ARG A 235 4.28 4.81 16.45
N ASN A 236 4.77 5.28 17.61
CA ASN A 236 3.98 5.47 18.83
C ASN A 236 2.73 6.31 18.52
N GLY A 237 1.56 5.75 18.83
CA GLY A 237 0.25 6.39 18.63
C GLY A 237 -0.53 5.87 17.41
N THR A 238 0.13 5.42 16.35
CA THR A 238 -0.55 4.96 15.12
C THR A 238 -0.92 3.49 15.17
N VAL A 239 -0.09 2.67 15.79
CA VAL A 239 -0.49 1.33 16.24
C VAL A 239 -0.69 1.50 17.73
N GLY A 240 -1.96 1.50 18.16
CA GLY A 240 -2.20 1.18 19.55
C GLY A 240 -1.46 -0.13 19.77
N VAL A 241 -0.54 -0.17 20.72
CA VAL A 241 -0.18 -1.43 21.38
C VAL A 241 -1.47 -1.96 21.99
N SER A 242 -2.33 -2.52 21.13
CA SER A 242 -3.29 -3.52 21.50
C SER A 242 -2.39 -4.56 22.14
N PRO A 243 -2.53 -4.81 23.44
CA PRO A 243 -1.71 -5.81 24.08
C PRO A 243 -2.04 -7.09 23.31
N LEU A 244 -1.07 -7.57 22.53
CA LEU A 244 -0.97 -8.97 22.22
C LEU A 244 -0.78 -9.68 23.58
N PHE A 245 -1.85 -9.78 24.36
CA PHE A 245 -1.90 -10.66 25.52
C PHE A 245 -1.86 -12.10 24.99
N PRO A 246 -1.16 -12.99 25.70
CA PRO A 246 0.28 -13.07 25.76
C PRO A 246 0.76 -14.23 24.87
N LEU A 247 1.53 -13.94 23.82
CA LEU A 247 2.32 -14.96 23.11
C LEU A 247 3.80 -14.94 23.48
N LEU A 248 4.17 -14.18 24.52
CA LEU A 248 5.55 -14.04 24.98
C LEU A 248 5.65 -14.18 26.50
N ASP A 249 5.31 -15.37 27.00
CA ASP A 249 6.07 -15.96 28.12
C ASP A 249 7.09 -16.92 27.50
N LEU A 250 8.18 -16.38 26.97
CA LEU A 250 9.37 -17.16 26.63
C LEU A 250 10.54 -16.70 27.51
N PRO A 251 11.24 -17.62 28.19
CA PRO A 251 12.32 -17.28 29.10
C PRO A 251 13.51 -16.64 28.35
N PRO A 252 14.30 -15.80 29.03
CA PRO A 252 15.31 -14.98 28.40
C PRO A 252 16.56 -15.80 28.10
N ALA A 253 16.66 -16.36 26.90
CA ALA A 253 17.95 -16.64 26.25
C ALA A 253 17.76 -17.23 24.85
N LEU A 254 17.73 -16.39 23.80
CA LEU A 254 18.23 -16.77 22.47
C LEU A 254 18.78 -15.52 21.75
N PRO A 255 19.85 -15.66 20.95
CA PRO A 255 20.57 -14.55 20.35
C PRO A 255 19.75 -13.90 19.22
N SER A 256 20.00 -12.61 19.00
CA SER A 256 19.38 -11.72 18.02
C SER A 256 18.90 -12.41 16.73
N PHE A 257 17.62 -12.78 16.69
CA PHE A 257 16.88 -13.09 15.47
C PHE A 257 15.73 -12.09 15.33
N PHE A 258 15.60 -11.55 14.12
CA PHE A 258 14.56 -10.67 13.59
C PHE A 258 13.23 -10.70 14.35
N ILE A 259 12.79 -9.54 14.86
CA ILE A 259 11.37 -9.31 15.17
C ILE A 259 10.68 -9.07 13.82
N ALA A 260 10.13 -10.14 13.25
CA ALA A 260 9.16 -10.05 12.18
C ALA A 260 7.85 -9.52 12.77
N GLY A 261 7.35 -8.42 12.24
CA GLY A 261 6.02 -7.91 12.56
C GLY A 261 4.97 -8.98 12.24
N ALA A 262 4.07 -9.20 13.19
CA ALA A 262 2.99 -10.17 13.08
C ALA A 262 2.10 -9.90 11.86
N PHE A 263 2.13 -10.81 10.89
CA PHE A 263 1.05 -11.04 9.94
C PHE A 263 0.89 -12.56 9.83
N PHE A 264 -0.36 -13.02 9.93
CA PHE A 264 -0.75 -14.43 10.00
C PHE A 264 -0.07 -15.29 8.94
N GLU A 265 0.72 -16.26 9.37
CA GLU A 265 1.10 -17.42 8.57
C GLU A 265 -0.06 -18.41 8.64
N ALA A 266 -0.99 -18.31 7.67
CA ALA A 266 -2.05 -19.29 7.51
C ALA A 266 -1.40 -20.62 7.08
N ARG A 267 -1.72 -21.72 7.78
CA ARG A 267 -1.23 -23.04 7.41
C ARG A 267 -1.88 -23.46 6.09
N PRO A 268 -1.25 -24.33 5.28
CA PRO A 268 -1.82 -24.81 4.02
C PRO A 268 -3.25 -25.36 4.14
N ASP A 269 -3.63 -25.86 5.33
CA ASP A 269 -4.94 -26.41 5.62
C ASP A 269 -6.04 -25.33 5.76
N ASP A 270 -5.67 -24.07 6.05
CA ASP A 270 -6.61 -22.94 6.19
C ASP A 270 -7.11 -22.42 4.84
N ALA A 271 -6.33 -22.63 3.76
CA ALA A 271 -6.73 -22.25 2.40
C ALA A 271 -7.91 -23.09 1.89
N LEU A 272 -7.96 -24.37 2.28
CA LEU A 272 -9.06 -25.26 1.91
C LEU A 272 -10.34 -24.91 2.69
N ALA A 273 -10.21 -24.54 3.97
CA ALA A 273 -11.33 -24.08 4.78
C ALA A 273 -11.92 -22.75 4.27
N PHE A 274 -11.07 -21.83 3.81
CA PHE A 274 -11.52 -20.58 3.19
C PHE A 274 -12.21 -20.82 1.84
N GLN A 275 -11.69 -21.73 1.02
CA GLN A 275 -12.29 -22.07 -0.27
C GLN A 275 -13.67 -22.74 -0.11
N LEU A 276 -13.84 -23.63 0.87
CA LEU A 276 -15.13 -24.25 1.20
C LEU A 276 -16.14 -23.23 1.74
N ALA A 277 -15.71 -22.27 2.55
CA ALA A 277 -16.59 -21.20 3.06
C ALA A 277 -17.08 -20.25 1.96
N VAL A 278 -16.26 -20.04 0.91
CA VAL A 278 -16.65 -19.24 -0.27
C VAL A 278 -17.62 -20.00 -1.18
N GLU A 279 -17.50 -21.33 -1.27
CA GLU A 279 -18.43 -22.17 -2.03
C GLU A 279 -19.81 -22.28 -1.34
N GLU A 280 -19.85 -22.48 -0.02
CA GLU A 280 -21.12 -22.49 0.75
C GLU A 280 -21.85 -21.14 0.72
N ALA A 281 -21.12 -20.02 0.66
CA ALA A 281 -21.71 -18.70 0.56
C ALA A 281 -22.34 -18.40 -0.82
N ASN A 282 -21.85 -19.06 -1.89
CA ASN A 282 -22.40 -18.89 -3.24
C ASN A 282 -23.68 -19.70 -3.48
N ASP A 283 -23.86 -20.82 -2.77
CA ASP A 283 -25.09 -21.63 -2.85
C ASP A 283 -26.26 -21.03 -2.05
N ALA A 284 -26.00 -20.04 -1.19
CA ALA A 284 -27.00 -19.40 -0.33
C ALA A 284 -27.68 -18.17 -0.93
N ILE A 285 -27.43 -17.82 -2.19
CA ILE A 285 -28.12 -16.71 -2.88
C ILE A 285 -29.29 -17.28 -3.70
N PRO A 286 -30.56 -17.12 -3.27
CA PRO A 286 -31.68 -17.48 -4.11
C PRO A 286 -31.75 -16.49 -5.27
N MET A 287 -31.66 -16.99 -6.51
CA MET A 287 -31.97 -16.21 -7.70
C MET A 287 -33.45 -15.82 -7.67
N ASN A 288 -33.71 -14.51 -7.52
CA ASN A 288 -34.91 -13.82 -7.95
C ASN A 288 -34.53 -12.41 -8.40
#